data_AF-A0A6I5HHG7-F1
#
_entry.id   AF-A0A6I5HHG7-F1
#
_cell.length_a   1.000
_cell.length_b   1.000
_cell.length_c   1.000
_cell.angle_alpha   90.00
_cell.angle_beta   90.00
_cell.angle_gamma   90.00
#
_symmetry.space_group_name_H-M   'P 1'
#
loop_
_entity.id
_entity.type
_entity.pdbx_description
1 polymer ?
#
loop_
_entity_poly.entity_id
_entity_poly.type
_entity_poly.pdbx_seq_one_letter_code
_entity_poly.pdbx_strand_id
1 'polypeptide(L)'
;MNIRSLTRGDGVVIGAAVVLFIASFLSTFDTDGSDVPNAWDNLGLVMSMYVGGIVGAVLIVLARALPQPRKVIGLDLGQVGVALTLFAAWTAFWTIIDPLGAFDRSDLLDVGAGAGLILGLIAALLLAAAAIATPLLPALQGPLVPAAKPAAPQPYGAQPPGGYGYPGAQPQQPYGAQPQPGQPF
;
A
#
# COMPACT_ATOMS: atom_id res chain seq x y z
N MET A 1 -4.05 11.49 9.95
CA MET A 1 -3.38 10.44 9.15
C MET A 1 -1.88 10.67 9.20
N ASN A 2 -1.09 9.63 9.46
CA ASN A 2 0.36 9.73 9.51
C ASN A 2 0.97 8.90 8.37
N ILE A 3 1.45 9.55 7.31
CA ILE A 3 2.01 8.86 6.13
C ILE A 3 3.26 8.02 6.51
N ARG A 4 3.90 8.33 7.64
CA ARG A 4 5.07 7.58 8.14
C ARG A 4 4.71 6.23 8.73
N SER A 5 3.43 5.93 8.98
CA SER A 5 3.01 4.58 9.42
C SER A 5 2.92 3.60 8.26
N LEU A 6 3.00 4.07 7.00
CA LEU A 6 3.00 3.21 5.83
C LEU A 6 4.33 2.48 5.68
N THR A 7 4.24 1.24 5.23
CA THR A 7 5.33 0.29 5.06
C THR A 7 5.66 0.07 3.59
N ARG A 8 6.78 -0.57 3.28
CA ARG A 8 7.14 -0.97 1.91
C ARG A 8 6.06 -1.85 1.28
N GLY A 9 5.43 -2.72 2.08
CA GLY A 9 4.29 -3.51 1.64
C GLY A 9 3.09 -2.67 1.23
N ASP A 10 2.82 -1.55 1.92
CA ASP A 10 1.78 -0.60 1.51
C ASP A 10 2.11 0.08 0.19
N GLY A 11 3.40 0.33 -0.08
CA GLY A 11 3.87 0.81 -1.38
C GLY A 11 3.54 -0.16 -2.52
N VAL A 12 3.68 -1.47 -2.28
CA VAL A 12 3.30 -2.49 -3.27
C VAL A 12 1.79 -2.53 -3.49
N VAL A 13 0.99 -2.46 -2.42
CA VAL A 13 -0.48 -2.39 -2.50
C VAL A 13 -0.92 -1.17 -3.32
N ILE A 14 -0.35 0.00 -3.05
CA ILE A 14 -0.65 1.23 -3.81
C ILE A 14 -0.22 1.11 -5.26
N GLY A 15 1.01 0.64 -5.52
CA GLY A 15 1.53 0.47 -6.87
C GLY A 15 0.69 -0.51 -7.69
N ALA A 16 0.33 -1.66 -7.12
CA ALA A 16 -0.56 -2.63 -7.76
C ALA A 16 -1.94 -2.05 -8.05
N ALA A 17 -2.51 -1.26 -7.13
CA ALA A 17 -3.79 -0.58 -7.37
C ALA A 17 -3.72 0.44 -8.52
N VAL A 18 -2.60 1.15 -8.67
CA VAL A 18 -2.39 2.07 -9.81
C VAL A 18 -2.29 1.30 -11.12
N VAL A 19 -1.55 0.19 -11.15
CA VAL A 19 -1.47 -0.67 -12.35
C VAL A 19 -2.84 -1.25 -12.70
N LEU A 20 -3.60 -1.70 -11.70
CA LEU A 20 -4.97 -2.19 -11.89
C LEU A 20 -5.87 -1.10 -12.48
N PHE A 21 -5.77 0.14 -11.99
CA PHE A 21 -6.49 1.27 -12.55
C PHE A 21 -6.12 1.55 -14.01
N ILE A 22 -4.83 1.56 -14.35
CA ILE A 22 -4.37 1.73 -15.73
C ILE A 22 -4.89 0.59 -16.62
N ALA A 23 -4.82 -0.65 -16.15
CA ALA A 23 -5.30 -1.83 -16.87
C ALA A 23 -6.80 -1.74 -17.20
N SER A 24 -7.61 -1.05 -16.39
CA SER A 24 -9.05 -0.88 -16.65
C SER A 24 -9.37 -0.12 -17.96
N PHE A 25 -8.43 0.70 -18.45
CA PHE A 25 -8.61 1.45 -19.70
C PHE A 25 -8.03 0.73 -20.93
N LEU A 26 -7.33 -0.38 -20.74
CA LEU A 26 -6.77 -1.16 -21.83
C LEU A 26 -7.79 -2.15 -22.39
N SER A 27 -7.49 -2.68 -23.58
CA SER A 27 -8.34 -3.65 -24.26
C SER A 27 -8.57 -4.90 -23.42
N THR A 28 -9.84 -5.28 -23.27
CA THR A 28 -10.27 -6.50 -22.56
C THR A 28 -10.00 -7.74 -23.41
N PHE A 29 -10.11 -7.60 -24.73
CA PHE A 29 -9.96 -8.68 -25.69
C PHE A 29 -8.78 -8.43 -26.61
N ASP A 30 -8.17 -9.51 -27.10
CA ASP A 30 -7.19 -9.46 -28.18
C ASP A 30 -7.91 -9.69 -29.50
N THR A 31 -8.11 -8.61 -30.27
CA THR A 31 -8.84 -8.64 -31.54
C THR A 31 -8.34 -7.53 -32.46
N ASP A 32 -8.35 -7.81 -33.76
CA ASP A 32 -7.96 -6.85 -34.80
C ASP A 32 -9.12 -5.87 -35.05
N GLY A 33 -9.12 -4.73 -34.33
CA GLY A 33 -10.14 -3.70 -34.46
C GLY A 33 -9.70 -2.37 -33.84
N SER A 34 -10.26 -1.26 -34.31
CA SER A 34 -9.94 0.08 -33.80
C SER A 34 -10.74 0.50 -32.57
N ASP A 35 -11.74 -0.30 -32.17
CA ASP A 35 -12.66 0.02 -31.06
C ASP A 35 -12.85 -1.22 -30.17
N VAL A 36 -11.74 -1.67 -29.57
CA VAL A 36 -11.74 -2.84 -28.69
C VAL A 36 -12.25 -2.45 -27.31
N PRO A 37 -13.29 -3.13 -26.76
CA PRO A 37 -13.85 -2.79 -25.46
C PRO A 37 -12.81 -2.86 -24.34
N ASN A 38 -12.88 -1.91 -23.41
CA ASN A 38 -12.13 -1.92 -22.16
C ASN A 38 -13.03 -2.32 -20.98
N ALA A 39 -12.51 -2.29 -19.75
CA ALA A 39 -13.28 -2.75 -18.59
C ALA A 39 -14.54 -1.90 -18.34
N TRP A 40 -14.52 -0.61 -18.69
CA TRP A 40 -15.62 0.32 -18.46
C TRP A 40 -16.85 0.03 -19.33
N ASP A 41 -16.69 -0.74 -20.41
CA ASP A 41 -17.79 -1.20 -21.25
C ASP A 41 -18.54 -2.39 -20.61
N ASN A 42 -17.99 -2.97 -19.54
CA ASN A 42 -18.59 -4.05 -18.78
C ASN A 42 -18.67 -3.69 -17.29
N LEU A 43 -19.84 -3.20 -16.86
CA LEU A 43 -20.07 -2.79 -15.47
C LEU A 43 -19.75 -3.90 -14.46
N GLY A 44 -20.08 -5.15 -14.79
CA GLY A 44 -19.82 -6.29 -13.91
C GLY A 44 -18.32 -6.49 -13.70
N LEU A 45 -17.54 -6.44 -14.77
CA LEU A 45 -16.09 -6.61 -14.75
C LEU A 45 -15.39 -5.45 -14.02
N VAL A 46 -15.71 -4.19 -14.37
CA VAL A 46 -15.09 -3.02 -13.74
C VAL A 46 -15.40 -2.94 -12.25
N MET A 47 -16.64 -3.23 -11.82
CA MET A 47 -17.01 -3.13 -10.41
C MET A 47 -16.43 -4.24 -9.54
N SER A 48 -16.36 -5.47 -10.07
CA SER A 48 -15.89 -6.62 -9.30
C SER A 48 -14.36 -6.68 -9.20
N MET A 49 -13.66 -6.62 -10.34
CA MET A 49 -12.22 -6.80 -10.40
C MET A 49 -11.47 -5.49 -10.17
N TYR A 50 -11.72 -4.48 -10.99
CA TYR A 50 -10.90 -3.27 -11.03
C TYR A 50 -11.21 -2.34 -9.85
N VAL A 51 -12.46 -1.87 -9.76
CA VAL A 51 -12.91 -0.99 -8.68
C VAL A 51 -12.93 -1.73 -7.35
N GLY A 52 -13.40 -2.98 -7.31
CA GLY A 52 -13.35 -3.81 -6.10
C GLY A 52 -11.93 -3.93 -5.54
N GLY A 53 -10.95 -4.20 -6.40
CA GLY A 53 -9.54 -4.24 -6.03
C GLY A 53 -9.01 -2.88 -5.53
N ILE A 54 -9.28 -1.79 -6.26
CA ILE A 54 -8.86 -0.43 -5.89
C ILE A 54 -9.47 -0.01 -4.54
N VAL A 55 -10.76 -0.26 -4.33
CA VAL A 55 -11.44 0.02 -3.06
C VAL A 55 -10.81 -0.82 -1.94
N GLY A 56 -10.53 -2.10 -2.19
CA GLY A 56 -9.81 -2.95 -1.24
C GLY A 56 -8.46 -2.36 -0.83
N ALA A 57 -7.67 -1.90 -1.81
CA ALA A 57 -6.38 -1.25 -1.57
C ALA A 57 -6.53 0.03 -0.73
N VAL A 58 -7.50 0.88 -1.07
CA VAL A 58 -7.79 2.11 -0.32
C VAL A 58 -8.15 1.77 1.13
N LEU A 59 -9.04 0.81 1.38
CA LEU A 59 -9.42 0.41 2.73
C LEU A 59 -8.23 -0.10 3.55
N ILE A 60 -7.34 -0.90 2.94
CA ILE A 60 -6.12 -1.40 3.59
C ILE A 60 -5.21 -0.23 3.99
N VAL A 61 -4.92 0.67 3.04
CA VAL A 61 -4.02 1.81 3.26
C VAL A 61 -4.61 2.76 4.30
N LEU A 62 -5.92 3.04 4.23
CA LEU A 62 -6.62 3.84 5.23
C LEU A 62 -6.50 3.21 6.62
N ALA A 63 -6.79 1.91 6.75
CA ALA A 63 -6.72 1.18 8.01
C ALA A 63 -5.32 1.25 8.65
N ARG A 64 -4.26 1.20 7.85
CA ARG A 64 -2.85 1.26 8.30
C ARG A 64 -2.35 2.70 8.53
N ALA A 65 -2.93 3.69 7.86
CA ALA A 65 -2.63 5.11 8.06
C ALA A 65 -3.32 5.72 9.30
N LEU A 66 -4.27 4.98 9.88
CA LEU A 66 -5.02 5.35 11.09
C LEU A 66 -4.27 4.89 12.36
N PRO A 67 -4.24 5.69 13.44
CA PRO A 67 -3.55 5.31 14.69
C PRO A 67 -4.15 4.10 15.41
N GLN A 68 -5.42 3.82 15.14
CA GLN A 68 -6.15 2.68 15.71
C GLN A 68 -6.98 2.03 14.60
N PRO A 69 -7.09 0.70 14.57
CA PRO A 69 -7.93 -0.01 13.63
C PRO A 69 -9.37 0.43 13.82
N ARG A 70 -9.92 1.11 12.82
CA ARG A 70 -11.31 1.58 12.85
C ARG A 70 -12.22 0.48 12.34
N LYS A 71 -13.28 0.23 13.11
CA LYS A 71 -14.42 -0.57 12.66
C LYS A 71 -15.50 0.35 12.11
N VAL A 72 -16.06 0.03 10.95
CA VAL A 72 -17.23 0.72 10.39
C VAL A 72 -18.38 -0.28 10.39
N ILE A 73 -19.45 0.02 11.14
CA ILE A 73 -20.60 -0.88 11.30
C ILE A 73 -20.15 -2.26 11.83
N GLY A 74 -19.15 -2.28 12.70
CA GLY A 74 -18.58 -3.52 13.27
C GLY A 74 -17.57 -4.25 12.38
N LEU A 75 -17.40 -3.86 11.11
CA LEU A 75 -16.45 -4.46 10.18
C LEU A 75 -15.08 -3.79 10.28
N ASP A 76 -14.03 -4.60 10.37
CA ASP A 76 -12.65 -4.12 10.30
C ASP A 76 -12.28 -3.73 8.87
N LEU A 77 -11.85 -2.47 8.67
CA LEU A 77 -11.52 -1.95 7.34
C LEU A 77 -10.37 -2.70 6.67
N GLY A 78 -9.38 -3.13 7.46
CA GLY A 78 -8.24 -3.87 6.94
C GLY A 78 -8.68 -5.24 6.44
N GLN A 79 -9.48 -5.97 7.22
CA GLN A 79 -9.99 -7.29 6.82
C GLN A 79 -10.92 -7.23 5.61
N VAL A 80 -11.85 -6.26 5.58
CA VAL A 80 -12.73 -6.05 4.43
C VAL A 80 -11.92 -5.70 3.18
N GLY A 81 -10.91 -4.84 3.34
CA GLY A 81 -10.03 -4.50 2.24
C GLY A 81 -9.28 -5.71 1.69
N VAL A 82 -8.71 -6.56 2.55
CA VAL A 82 -8.05 -7.81 2.14
C VAL A 82 -9.04 -8.74 1.41
N ALA A 83 -10.24 -8.92 1.96
CA ALA A 83 -11.27 -9.75 1.34
C ALA A 83 -11.65 -9.24 -0.07
N LEU A 84 -11.78 -7.92 -0.26
CA LEU A 84 -12.04 -7.33 -1.59
C LEU A 84 -10.87 -7.54 -2.56
N THR A 85 -9.61 -7.42 -2.11
CA THR A 85 -8.46 -7.69 -2.99
C THR A 85 -8.40 -9.16 -3.43
N LEU A 86 -8.76 -10.09 -2.55
CA LEU A 86 -8.87 -11.51 -2.87
C LEU A 86 -10.03 -11.78 -3.83
N PHE A 87 -11.17 -11.13 -3.62
CA PHE A 87 -12.31 -11.22 -4.52
C PHE A 87 -11.95 -10.70 -5.92
N ALA A 88 -11.25 -9.58 -6.01
CA ALA A 88 -10.77 -9.05 -7.28
C ALA A 88 -9.82 -10.01 -8.00
N ALA A 89 -8.86 -10.62 -7.28
CA ALA A 89 -7.96 -11.64 -7.83
C ALA A 89 -8.70 -12.90 -8.27
N TRP A 90 -9.71 -13.32 -7.50
CA TRP A 90 -10.58 -14.44 -7.84
C TRP A 90 -11.37 -14.16 -9.12
N THR A 91 -11.99 -12.99 -9.24
CA THR A 91 -12.69 -12.60 -10.45
C THR A 91 -11.73 -12.56 -11.65
N ALA A 92 -10.56 -11.92 -11.50
CA ALA A 92 -9.57 -11.84 -12.57
C ALA A 92 -9.14 -13.22 -13.09
N PHE A 93 -8.96 -14.18 -12.18
CA PHE A 93 -8.58 -15.55 -12.53
C PHE A 93 -9.64 -16.26 -13.37
N TRP A 94 -10.92 -16.13 -13.04
CA TRP A 94 -11.97 -16.75 -13.85
C TRP A 94 -12.20 -16.00 -15.15
N THR A 95 -12.13 -14.67 -15.14
CA THR A 95 -12.29 -13.87 -16.35
C THR A 95 -11.18 -14.13 -17.38
N ILE A 96 -9.95 -14.46 -16.97
CA ILE A 96 -8.90 -14.78 -17.97
C ILE A 96 -9.09 -16.16 -18.59
N ILE A 97 -9.68 -17.11 -17.85
CA ILE A 97 -9.93 -18.47 -18.34
C ILE A 97 -11.12 -18.48 -19.31
N ASP A 98 -12.15 -17.71 -18.98
CA ASP A 98 -13.37 -17.61 -19.76
C ASP A 98 -13.76 -16.13 -19.97
N PRO A 99 -13.08 -15.41 -20.90
CA PRO A 99 -13.28 -13.98 -21.12
C PRO A 99 -14.66 -13.63 -21.68
N LEU A 100 -15.26 -14.54 -22.44
CA LEU A 100 -16.56 -14.36 -23.09
C LEU A 100 -17.72 -14.95 -22.28
N GLY A 101 -17.46 -15.82 -21.31
CA GLY A 101 -18.46 -16.38 -20.42
C GLY A 101 -19.56 -17.11 -21.19
N ALA A 102 -20.80 -16.81 -20.84
CA ALA A 102 -21.99 -17.38 -21.48
C ALA A 102 -22.18 -17.02 -22.97
N PHE A 103 -21.34 -16.13 -23.52
CA PHE A 103 -21.34 -15.76 -24.94
C PHE A 103 -20.28 -16.51 -25.75
N ASP A 104 -19.43 -17.33 -25.12
CA ASP A 104 -18.58 -18.29 -25.80
C ASP A 104 -19.45 -19.41 -26.41
N ARG A 105 -20.06 -19.10 -27.55
CA ARG A 105 -21.03 -19.98 -28.23
C ARG A 105 -20.46 -20.66 -29.47
N SER A 106 -19.17 -20.50 -29.75
CA SER A 106 -18.61 -21.03 -31.00
C SER A 106 -17.08 -20.98 -31.06
N ASP A 107 -16.48 -22.05 -31.59
CA ASP A 107 -15.12 -22.12 -32.17
C ASP A 107 -14.88 -21.08 -33.32
N LEU A 108 -15.77 -20.11 -33.51
CA LEU A 108 -15.74 -19.07 -34.55
C LEU A 108 -15.19 -17.73 -34.03
N LEU A 109 -15.07 -17.56 -32.71
CA LEU A 109 -14.54 -16.36 -32.07
C LEU A 109 -13.37 -16.78 -31.17
N ASP A 110 -12.21 -17.09 -31.77
CA ASP A 110 -10.95 -17.27 -31.04
C ASP A 110 -10.51 -15.88 -30.53
N VAL A 111 -11.09 -15.46 -29.41
CA VAL A 111 -10.87 -14.14 -28.81
C VAL A 111 -9.99 -14.32 -27.58
N GLY A 112 -8.75 -13.87 -27.71
CA GLY A 112 -7.77 -13.93 -26.63
C GLY A 112 -8.02 -12.90 -25.54
N ALA A 113 -7.35 -13.09 -24.39
CA ALA A 113 -7.31 -12.09 -23.33
C ALA A 113 -6.47 -10.88 -23.77
N GLY A 114 -7.09 -9.70 -23.82
CA GLY A 114 -6.41 -8.46 -24.15
C GLY A 114 -5.43 -8.01 -23.06
N ALA A 115 -4.62 -7.01 -23.40
CA ALA A 115 -3.59 -6.48 -22.49
C ALA A 115 -4.18 -5.98 -21.15
N GLY A 116 -5.41 -5.46 -21.15
CA GLY A 116 -6.13 -5.05 -19.95
C GLY A 116 -6.42 -6.19 -19.00
N LEU A 117 -6.91 -7.34 -19.49
CA LEU A 117 -7.16 -8.51 -18.65
C LEU A 117 -5.86 -9.11 -18.11
N ILE A 118 -4.81 -9.21 -18.94
CA ILE A 118 -3.52 -9.77 -18.52
C ILE A 118 -2.88 -8.90 -17.44
N LEU A 119 -2.78 -7.58 -17.67
CA LEU A 119 -2.22 -6.67 -16.68
C LEU A 119 -3.09 -6.56 -15.44
N GLY A 120 -4.41 -6.59 -15.62
CA GLY A 120 -5.38 -6.61 -14.53
C GLY A 120 -5.20 -7.84 -13.64
N LEU A 121 -5.00 -9.03 -14.22
CA LEU A 121 -4.72 -10.25 -13.46
C LEU A 121 -3.43 -10.14 -12.65
N ILE A 122 -2.34 -9.74 -13.30
CA ILE A 122 -1.05 -9.59 -12.62
C ILE A 122 -1.16 -8.59 -11.47
N ALA A 123 -1.79 -7.44 -11.72
CA ALA A 123 -2.00 -6.42 -10.71
C ALA A 123 -2.89 -6.91 -9.56
N ALA A 124 -3.99 -7.61 -9.84
CA ALA A 124 -4.88 -8.16 -8.82
C ALA A 124 -4.19 -9.22 -7.95
N LEU A 125 -3.38 -10.11 -8.56
CA LEU A 125 -2.59 -11.10 -7.84
C LEU A 125 -1.52 -10.45 -6.95
N LEU A 126 -0.78 -9.47 -7.48
CA LEU A 126 0.21 -8.73 -6.71
C LEU A 126 -0.44 -7.97 -5.56
N LEU A 127 -1.61 -7.36 -5.81
CA LEU A 127 -2.37 -6.64 -4.81
C LEU A 127 -2.81 -7.54 -3.66
N ALA A 128 -3.43 -8.69 -3.97
CA ALA A 128 -3.86 -9.67 -2.96
C ALA A 128 -2.67 -10.28 -2.21
N ALA A 129 -1.60 -10.65 -2.93
CA ALA A 129 -0.40 -11.21 -2.33
C ALA A 129 0.26 -10.20 -1.38
N ALA A 130 0.41 -8.94 -1.79
CA ALA A 130 0.98 -7.90 -0.93
C ALA A 130 0.08 -7.61 0.28
N ALA A 131 -1.24 -7.59 0.10
CA ALA A 131 -2.19 -7.38 1.20
C ALA A 131 -2.00 -8.40 2.33
N ILE A 132 -1.83 -9.68 1.97
CA ILE A 132 -1.61 -10.80 2.90
C ILE A 132 -0.17 -10.85 3.42
N ALA A 133 0.83 -10.67 2.54
CA ALA A 133 2.23 -10.86 2.90
C ALA A 133 2.80 -9.72 3.75
N THR A 134 2.28 -8.49 3.62
CA THR A 134 2.78 -7.33 4.38
C THR A 134 2.82 -7.55 5.90
N PRO A 135 1.74 -8.02 6.57
CA PRO A 135 1.79 -8.30 8.00
C PRO A 135 2.64 -9.53 8.37
N LEU A 136 2.95 -10.41 7.41
CA LEU A 136 3.66 -11.67 7.66
C LEU A 136 5.17 -11.57 7.45
N LEU A 137 5.62 -10.68 6.56
CA LEU A 137 7.01 -10.58 6.15
C LEU A 137 7.69 -9.35 6.78
N PRO A 138 8.62 -9.52 7.73
CA PRO A 138 9.33 -8.39 8.36
C PRO A 138 10.05 -7.49 7.35
N ALA A 139 10.51 -8.05 6.23
CA ALA A 139 11.13 -7.30 5.14
C ALA A 139 10.20 -6.26 4.50
N LEU A 140 8.89 -6.52 4.50
CA LEU A 140 7.87 -5.62 3.94
C LEU A 140 7.36 -4.59 4.95
N GLN A 141 7.56 -4.83 6.24
CA GLN A 141 7.12 -3.95 7.34
C GLN A 141 8.00 -2.72 7.52
N GLY A 142 9.16 -2.65 6.84
CA GLY A 142 10.02 -1.48 6.87
C GLY A 142 9.28 -0.21 6.41
N PRO A 143 9.61 0.97 6.95
CA PRO A 143 8.90 2.21 6.63
C PRO A 143 9.02 2.54 5.13
N LEU A 144 7.91 2.99 4.54
CA LEU A 144 7.84 3.39 3.14
C LEU A 144 8.62 4.68 2.89
N VAL A 145 8.47 5.65 3.80
CA VAL A 145 9.21 6.91 3.77
C VAL A 145 10.36 6.81 4.78
N PRO A 146 11.63 6.91 4.35
CA PRO A 146 12.76 6.88 5.27
C PRO A 146 12.65 8.00 6.31
N ALA A 147 12.96 7.69 7.56
CA ALA A 147 13.04 8.71 8.60
C ALA A 147 14.06 9.77 8.20
N ALA A 148 13.79 11.04 8.55
CA ALA A 148 14.77 12.10 8.41
C ALA A 148 16.06 11.64 9.08
N LYS A 149 17.17 11.64 8.33
CA LYS A 149 18.47 11.28 8.88
C LYS A 149 18.70 12.12 10.14
N PRO A 150 19.19 11.52 11.24
CA PRO A 150 19.63 12.29 12.39
C PRO A 150 20.58 13.37 11.87
N ALA A 151 20.35 14.63 12.28
CA ALA A 151 21.35 15.67 12.07
C ALA A 151 22.67 15.09 12.59
N ALA A 152 23.72 15.12 11.75
CA ALA A 152 25.01 14.57 12.12
C ALA A 152 25.37 15.07 13.53
N PRO A 153 25.82 14.19 14.44
CA PRO A 153 26.27 14.63 15.76
C PRO A 153 27.23 15.79 15.55
N GLN A 154 26.84 16.98 16.02
CA GLN A 154 27.75 18.12 16.04
C GLN A 154 29.04 17.62 16.72
N PRO A 155 30.22 17.82 16.11
CA PRO A 155 31.46 17.37 16.70
C PRO A 155 31.53 17.90 18.13
N TYR A 156 31.56 16.98 19.10
CA TYR A 156 31.77 17.30 20.50
C TYR A 156 33.15 17.98 20.58
N GLY A 157 33.17 19.31 20.62
CA GLY A 157 34.42 20.07 20.61
C GLY A 157 34.48 21.35 19.79
N ALA A 158 33.41 21.84 19.16
CA ALA A 158 33.38 23.24 18.73
C ALA A 158 33.21 24.18 19.95
N GLN A 159 34.24 24.18 20.79
CA GLN A 159 34.44 25.18 21.83
C GLN A 159 34.66 26.53 21.11
N PRO A 160 33.85 27.56 21.36
CA PRO A 160 34.10 28.88 20.79
C PRO A 160 35.52 29.34 21.20
N PRO A 161 36.28 29.98 20.30
CA PRO A 161 37.61 30.49 20.64
C PRO A 161 37.53 31.35 21.89
N GLY A 162 38.30 30.98 22.91
CA GLY A 162 38.32 31.65 24.21
C GLY A 162 38.52 33.16 24.05
N GLY A 163 37.43 33.89 24.25
CA GLY A 163 37.42 35.34 24.35
C GLY A 163 37.91 35.78 25.74
N TYR A 164 38.83 36.74 25.72
CA TYR A 164 39.51 37.35 26.86
C TYR A 164 38.63 37.64 28.09
N GLY A 165 39.09 37.10 29.24
CA GLY A 165 39.14 37.75 30.56
C GLY A 165 37.84 38.10 31.28
N TYR A 166 37.48 37.34 32.32
CA TYR A 166 36.88 37.91 33.55
C TYR A 166 37.10 36.95 34.74
N PRO A 167 37.65 37.39 35.89
CA PRO A 167 37.79 36.56 37.08
C PRO A 167 36.46 36.46 37.81
N GLY A 168 35.83 35.29 37.77
CA GLY A 168 34.57 35.01 38.43
C GLY A 168 34.13 33.57 38.24
N ALA A 169 34.92 32.64 38.75
CA ALA A 169 34.58 31.21 38.73
C ALA A 169 33.38 30.95 39.66
N GLN A 170 32.30 30.37 39.11
CA GLN A 170 31.36 29.54 39.87
C GLN A 170 31.40 28.12 39.29
N PRO A 171 31.51 27.07 40.13
CA PRO A 171 31.68 25.71 39.65
C PRO A 171 30.40 25.17 39.01
N GLN A 172 30.61 24.59 37.83
CA GLN A 172 29.62 23.94 36.98
C GLN A 172 29.16 22.62 37.63
N GLN A 173 27.87 22.51 37.93
CA GLN A 173 27.25 21.25 38.39
C GLN A 173 27.18 20.23 37.24
N PRO A 174 27.51 18.94 37.46
CA PRO A 174 27.39 17.89 36.45
C PRO A 174 25.92 17.50 36.23
N TYR A 175 25.46 17.61 34.98
CA TYR A 175 24.13 17.17 34.56
C TYR A 175 24.16 15.65 34.28
N GLY A 176 23.75 14.86 35.28
CA GLY A 176 23.76 13.40 35.23
C GLY A 176 23.21 12.77 36.50
N ALA A 177 21.95 13.06 36.84
CA ALA A 177 21.24 12.38 37.92
C ALA A 177 19.94 11.77 37.38
N GLN A 178 19.90 10.45 37.41
CA GLN A 178 18.79 9.57 37.05
C GLN A 178 17.72 9.63 38.16
N PRO A 179 16.43 9.91 37.88
CA PRO A 179 15.42 9.88 38.93
C PRO A 179 15.00 8.44 39.23
N GLN A 180 15.24 8.02 40.47
CA GLN A 180 14.76 6.76 41.05
C GLN A 180 13.30 6.95 41.52
N PRO A 181 12.35 6.07 41.17
CA PRO A 181 10.95 6.22 41.58
C PRO A 181 10.76 5.91 43.07
N GLY A 182 10.18 6.86 43.81
CA GLY A 182 9.90 6.76 45.24
C GLY A 182 8.73 5.84 45.60
N GLN A 183 8.87 5.13 46.71
CA GLN A 183 7.81 4.40 47.42
C GLN A 183 7.02 5.35 48.34
N PRO A 184 5.70 5.16 48.53
CA PRO A 184 4.95 5.71 49.65
C PRO A 184 4.61 4.66 50.73
N PHE A 185 4.51 5.17 51.96
CA PHE A 185 4.15 4.50 53.22
C PHE A 185 2.74 3.90 53.22
#